data_AF-A0A2G2XZZ3-F1
#
_entry.id   AF-A0A2G2XZZ3-F1
#
_cell.length_a   1.000
_cell.length_b   1.000
_cell.length_c   1.000
_cell.angle_alpha   90.00
_cell.angle_beta   90.00
_cell.angle_gamma   90.00
#
_symmetry.space_group_name_H-M   'P 1'
#
loop_
_entity.id
_entity.type
_entity.pdbx_description
1 polymer ?
#
loop_
_entity_poly.entity_id
_entity_poly.type
_entity_poly.pdbx_seq_one_letter_code
_entity_poly.pdbx_strand_id
1 'polypeptide(L)'
;MAGQHQIWEHKTSDGVTRAFSGNGYERNLNGSSSTNTSFAQPSGISLSRDLKEAYIADSESSSIRAVDLRTGGSRSLAGGDPVFAENLFRFGDHDGIGSEVLLQHPLGVLYGKDGQIYIADSYNHKIKKLDPDSKRVTTLAADTNNSVIRYLDLNKSEAEVVTLELKGVQPPVRSKSLKRLRRRSGADTQTFVVNGGSSNEGTLNLRISVPEGYHFSKEAQSKFSIDVDPDNAAEVDPLEGNLSPEGSAVVHFRRTSASSSTGRVYCKVYYCKEDEVCLYQSLTFQVPFQEVNPDSAPAMITLPFDVKPKTSPASLQIPSR
;
A
#
# COMPACT_ATOMS: atom_id res chain seq x y z
N MET A 1 10.55 26.77 9.12
CA MET A 1 9.13 26.95 9.45
C MET A 1 8.30 26.50 8.25
N ALA A 2 7.73 25.29 8.33
CA ALA A 2 6.99 24.70 7.22
C ALA A 2 5.83 25.59 6.73
N GLY A 3 5.00 26.09 7.66
CA GLY A 3 3.80 26.88 7.33
C GLY A 3 4.04 28.30 6.80
N GLN A 4 5.29 28.77 6.73
CA GLN A 4 5.65 30.04 6.08
C GLN A 4 6.57 29.83 4.89
N HIS A 5 6.82 28.57 4.48
CA HIS A 5 7.66 28.22 3.34
C HIS A 5 9.08 28.84 3.42
N GLN A 6 9.67 28.81 4.62
CA GLN A 6 10.93 29.49 4.94
C GLN A 6 11.82 28.67 5.87
N ILE A 7 13.13 28.88 5.74
CA ILE A 7 14.13 28.46 6.72
C ILE A 7 14.43 29.64 7.64
N TRP A 8 14.39 29.40 8.94
CA TRP A 8 14.54 30.41 9.98
C TRP A 8 15.79 30.12 10.80
N GLU A 9 16.48 31.20 11.20
CA GLU A 9 17.58 31.11 12.16
C GLU A 9 17.16 31.72 13.50
N HIS A 10 17.63 31.10 14.58
CA HIS A 10 17.51 31.63 15.93
C HIS A 10 18.92 31.74 16.52
N LYS A 11 19.34 32.96 16.82
CA LYS A 11 20.61 33.22 17.48
C LYS A 11 20.42 33.05 18.98
N THR A 12 21.03 32.02 19.54
CA THR A 12 20.91 31.71 20.98
C THR A 12 21.63 32.71 21.87
N SER A 13 22.61 33.44 21.34
CA SER A 13 23.39 34.43 22.10
C SER A 13 22.61 35.69 22.45
N ASP A 14 21.71 36.14 21.56
CA ASP A 14 20.93 37.38 21.71
C ASP A 14 19.41 37.16 21.66
N GLY A 15 18.96 35.92 21.42
CA GLY A 15 17.55 35.54 21.35
C GLY A 15 16.84 35.99 20.08
N VAL A 16 17.55 36.54 19.08
CA VAL A 16 16.93 37.06 17.86
C VAL A 16 16.57 35.90 16.91
N THR A 17 15.30 35.89 16.48
CA THR A 17 14.78 34.94 15.47
C THR A 17 14.40 35.68 14.20
N ARG A 18 14.81 35.18 13.04
CA ARG A 18 14.44 35.77 11.74
C ARG A 18 14.41 34.74 10.62
N ALA A 19 13.68 35.07 9.56
CA ALA A 19 13.76 34.34 8.30
C ALA A 19 15.19 34.46 7.75
N PHE A 20 15.82 33.32 7.50
CA PHE A 20 17.16 33.23 6.94
C PHE A 20 17.12 33.03 5.42
N SER A 21 16.22 32.17 4.94
CA SER A 21 16.09 31.83 3.52
C SER A 21 14.61 31.57 3.17
N GLY A 22 14.21 32.01 1.98
CA GLY A 22 12.85 31.92 1.47
C GLY A 22 12.11 33.25 1.55
N ASN A 23 11.47 33.64 0.46
CA ASN A 23 10.67 34.87 0.38
C ASN A 23 9.21 34.69 0.89
N GLY A 24 8.83 33.49 1.33
CA GLY A 24 7.51 33.19 1.90
C GLY A 24 6.46 32.73 0.89
N TYR A 25 6.73 32.79 -0.42
CA TYR A 25 5.87 32.16 -1.42
C TYR A 25 6.07 30.64 -1.41
N GLU A 26 4.99 29.90 -1.64
CA GLU A 26 5.01 28.45 -1.82
C GLU A 26 5.35 28.09 -3.28
N ARG A 27 6.64 27.84 -3.57
CA ARG A 27 7.14 27.53 -4.92
C ARG A 27 8.41 26.68 -4.88
N ASN A 28 8.64 25.89 -5.92
CA ASN A 28 9.93 25.26 -6.21
C ASN A 28 10.89 26.25 -6.91
N LEU A 29 11.16 27.43 -6.33
CA LEU A 29 12.03 28.44 -6.95
C LEU A 29 13.42 28.47 -6.32
N ASN A 30 14.47 28.18 -7.10
CA ASN A 30 15.85 28.32 -6.65
C ASN A 30 16.40 29.72 -6.96
N GLY A 31 17.41 30.15 -6.22
CA GLY A 31 18.00 31.47 -6.40
C GLY A 31 19.28 31.68 -5.60
N SER A 32 20.03 32.72 -5.94
CA SER A 32 21.35 33.02 -5.35
C SER A 32 21.32 33.68 -3.96
N SER A 33 20.17 34.14 -3.47
CA SER A 33 19.99 34.83 -2.19
C SER A 33 18.73 34.39 -1.44
N SER A 34 18.64 34.76 -0.18
CA SER A 34 17.46 34.50 0.67
C SER A 34 16.15 35.06 0.13
N THR A 35 16.19 36.12 -0.69
CA THR A 35 15.00 36.84 -1.19
C THR A 35 14.55 36.39 -2.58
N ASN A 36 15.40 35.69 -3.33
CA ASN A 36 15.07 35.17 -4.67
C ASN A 36 14.89 33.64 -4.70
N THR A 37 14.92 32.98 -3.54
CA THR A 37 14.50 31.59 -3.36
C THR A 37 13.13 31.51 -2.68
N SER A 38 12.37 30.49 -3.03
CA SER A 38 11.11 30.10 -2.41
C SER A 38 11.16 28.60 -2.10
N PHE A 39 10.47 28.19 -1.05
CA PHE A 39 10.30 26.78 -0.69
C PHE A 39 8.83 26.39 -0.80
N ALA A 40 8.52 25.11 -0.64
CA ALA A 40 7.19 24.60 -0.54
C ALA A 40 7.10 23.56 0.60
N GLN A 41 6.81 24.08 1.80
CA GLN A 41 6.70 23.32 3.05
C GLN A 41 7.99 22.56 3.40
N PRO A 42 9.11 23.25 3.66
CA PRO A 42 10.36 22.61 4.04
C PRO A 42 10.21 21.94 5.41
N SER A 43 10.40 20.62 5.46
CA SER A 43 10.09 19.78 6.63
C SER A 43 11.29 19.08 7.25
N GLY A 44 12.37 18.90 6.48
CA GLY A 44 13.61 18.28 6.94
C GLY A 44 14.82 19.17 6.66
N ILE A 45 15.80 19.18 7.56
CA ILE A 45 17.04 19.93 7.42
C ILE A 45 18.24 19.13 7.95
N SER A 46 19.37 19.17 7.24
CA SER A 46 20.65 18.65 7.71
C SER A 46 21.79 19.53 7.22
N LEU A 47 22.81 19.75 8.04
CA LEU A 47 23.98 20.57 7.67
C LEU A 47 25.06 19.75 6.97
N SER A 48 25.79 20.37 6.05
CA SER A 48 27.05 19.84 5.53
C SER A 48 28.11 19.82 6.64
N ARG A 49 29.12 18.93 6.50
CA ARG A 49 30.18 18.80 7.52
C ARG A 49 30.99 20.10 7.72
N ASP A 50 31.18 20.86 6.65
CA ASP A 50 31.93 22.12 6.67
C ASP A 50 31.06 23.34 7.01
N LEU A 51 29.78 23.13 7.32
CA LEU A 51 28.81 24.16 7.69
C LEU A 51 28.68 25.28 6.65
N LYS A 52 28.87 24.95 5.36
CA LYS A 52 28.64 25.88 4.25
C LYS A 52 27.28 25.69 3.59
N GLU A 53 26.70 24.50 3.69
CA GLU A 53 25.39 24.21 3.11
C GLU A 53 24.44 23.59 4.14
N ALA A 54 23.14 23.83 3.95
CA ALA A 54 22.07 23.07 4.57
C ALA A 54 21.26 22.34 3.49
N TYR A 55 21.07 21.05 3.65
CA TYR A 55 20.22 20.22 2.80
C TYR A 55 18.80 20.23 3.35
N ILE A 56 17.83 20.50 2.48
CA ILE A 56 16.43 20.71 2.81
C ILE A 56 15.59 19.67 2.09
N ALA A 57 14.72 18.98 2.82
CA ALA A 57 13.59 18.24 2.26
C ALA A 57 12.43 19.21 2.07
N ASP A 58 12.16 19.58 0.81
CA ASP A 58 11.15 20.56 0.45
C ASP A 58 9.87 19.84 -0.01
N SER A 59 8.99 19.54 0.94
CA SER A 59 8.05 18.42 0.86
C SER A 59 6.99 18.58 -0.23
N GLU A 60 6.33 19.73 -0.32
CA GLU A 60 5.27 19.94 -1.33
C GLU A 60 5.85 20.03 -2.74
N SER A 61 7.09 20.54 -2.89
CA SER A 61 7.77 20.53 -4.18
C SER A 61 8.30 19.14 -4.59
N SER A 62 8.24 18.16 -3.68
CA SER A 62 8.86 16.83 -3.85
C SER A 62 10.32 16.90 -4.30
N SER A 63 11.09 17.78 -3.65
CA SER A 63 12.49 18.04 -4.00
C SER A 63 13.42 18.06 -2.79
N ILE A 64 14.71 17.80 -3.06
CA ILE A 64 15.82 18.03 -2.13
C ILE A 64 16.64 19.20 -2.65
N ARG A 65 16.93 20.14 -1.76
CA ARG A 65 17.62 21.40 -2.08
C ARG A 65 18.84 21.58 -1.20
N ALA A 66 19.88 22.23 -1.72
CA ALA A 66 20.99 22.73 -0.92
C ALA A 66 20.86 24.25 -0.76
N VAL A 67 21.01 24.75 0.45
CA VAL A 67 21.00 26.18 0.81
C VAL A 67 22.40 26.61 1.19
N ASP A 68 22.93 27.63 0.54
CA ASP A 68 24.21 28.26 0.91
C ASP A 68 24.01 29.06 2.20
N LEU A 69 24.76 28.70 3.26
CA LEU A 69 24.62 29.29 4.59
C LEU A 69 25.22 30.70 4.72
N ARG A 70 25.93 31.19 3.70
CA ARG A 70 26.43 32.56 3.64
C ARG A 70 25.46 33.49 2.92
N THR A 71 24.80 33.05 1.85
CA THR A 71 23.90 33.90 1.04
C THR A 71 22.42 33.67 1.33
N GLY A 72 22.06 32.53 1.92
CA GLY A 72 20.68 32.08 2.05
C GLY A 72 20.03 31.66 0.73
N GLY A 73 20.79 31.61 -0.37
CA GLY A 73 20.30 31.12 -1.67
C GLY A 73 20.19 29.59 -1.69
N SER A 74 19.40 29.05 -2.63
CA SER A 74 19.23 27.61 -2.79
C SER A 74 19.51 27.13 -4.23
N ARG A 75 19.88 25.85 -4.35
CA ARG A 75 20.02 25.11 -5.60
C ARG A 75 19.35 23.74 -5.50
N SER A 76 18.82 23.26 -6.64
CA SER A 76 18.25 21.90 -6.71
C SER A 76 19.34 20.83 -6.68
N LEU A 77 19.10 19.80 -5.84
CA LEU A 77 19.87 18.56 -5.83
C LEU A 77 19.12 17.43 -6.53
N ALA A 78 17.85 17.21 -6.20
CA ALA A 78 17.04 16.14 -6.77
C ALA A 78 15.54 16.48 -6.71
N GLY A 79 14.76 15.96 -7.66
CA GLY A 79 13.30 16.10 -7.66
C GLY A 79 12.79 17.51 -7.98
N GLY A 80 11.46 17.65 -7.93
CA GLY A 80 10.73 18.86 -8.31
C GLY A 80 10.76 19.18 -9.80
N ASP A 81 9.94 20.14 -10.24
CA ASP A 81 9.94 20.64 -11.62
C ASP A 81 11.11 21.59 -11.86
N PRO A 82 12.02 21.29 -12.82
CA PRO A 82 13.17 22.14 -13.09
C PRO A 82 12.85 23.36 -13.96
N VAL A 83 11.65 23.43 -14.56
CA VAL A 83 11.24 24.45 -15.53
C VAL A 83 10.23 25.42 -14.92
N PHE A 84 9.19 24.91 -14.26
CA PHE A 84 8.08 25.70 -13.74
C PHE A 84 8.08 25.72 -12.22
N ALA A 85 8.49 26.83 -11.62
CA ALA A 85 8.61 26.96 -10.17
C ALA A 85 7.26 26.82 -9.43
N GLU A 86 6.15 27.11 -10.10
CA GLU A 86 4.79 26.98 -9.57
C GLU A 86 4.24 25.55 -9.66
N ASN A 87 4.89 24.65 -10.42
CA ASN A 87 4.46 23.26 -10.52
C ASN A 87 4.94 22.45 -9.31
N LEU A 88 4.04 22.28 -8.35
CA LEU A 88 4.27 21.46 -7.15
C LEU A 88 3.79 20.00 -7.33
N PHE A 89 3.27 19.64 -8.50
CA PHE A 89 2.67 18.32 -8.76
C PHE A 89 3.61 17.36 -9.50
N ARG A 90 4.91 17.69 -9.59
CA ARG A 90 5.92 16.81 -10.18
C ARG A 90 6.51 15.86 -9.13
N PHE A 91 5.72 14.84 -8.79
CA PHE A 91 6.07 13.80 -7.83
C PHE A 91 5.94 12.40 -8.45
N GLY A 92 6.45 11.40 -7.74
CA GLY A 92 6.42 9.99 -8.14
C GLY A 92 7.52 9.22 -7.45
N ASP A 93 7.87 8.04 -7.97
CA ASP A 93 8.92 7.19 -7.42
C ASP A 93 9.84 6.73 -8.54
N HIS A 94 10.92 7.48 -8.74
CA HIS A 94 11.89 7.17 -9.78
C HIS A 94 13.30 7.56 -9.32
N ASP A 95 14.19 6.58 -9.30
CA ASP A 95 15.62 6.80 -9.06
C ASP A 95 16.27 7.38 -10.33
N GLY A 96 17.34 8.14 -10.20
CA GLY A 96 17.92 8.86 -11.35
C GLY A 96 18.90 9.94 -10.93
N ILE A 97 19.12 10.91 -11.81
CA ILE A 97 20.06 12.01 -11.56
C ILE A 97 19.33 13.35 -11.61
N GLY A 98 19.51 14.17 -10.56
CA GLY A 98 19.00 15.53 -10.52
C GLY A 98 17.49 15.60 -10.72
N SER A 99 17.05 16.26 -11.81
CA SER A 99 15.63 16.43 -12.12
C SER A 99 14.96 15.16 -12.66
N GLU A 100 15.69 14.12 -13.05
CA GLU A 100 15.07 12.83 -13.44
C GLU A 100 14.48 12.08 -12.26
N VAL A 101 14.95 12.40 -11.05
CA VAL A 101 14.47 11.81 -9.81
C VAL A 101 13.03 12.25 -9.57
N LEU A 102 12.18 11.30 -9.16
CA LEU A 102 10.86 11.59 -8.62
C LEU A 102 10.81 11.10 -7.18
N LEU A 103 10.41 12.02 -6.30
CA LEU A 103 10.13 11.79 -4.87
C LEU A 103 8.64 12.06 -4.63
N GLN A 104 8.14 11.67 -3.46
CA GLN A 104 6.79 11.99 -3.04
C GLN A 104 6.77 12.39 -1.57
N HIS A 105 6.60 13.68 -1.33
CA HIS A 105 6.49 14.30 -0.01
C HIS A 105 7.63 13.88 0.94
N PRO A 106 8.91 14.15 0.60
CA PRO A 106 10.02 13.83 1.48
C PRO A 106 9.96 14.70 2.75
N LEU A 107 10.05 14.09 3.92
CA LEU A 107 9.94 14.78 5.22
C LEU A 107 11.28 14.90 5.95
N GLY A 108 12.25 14.04 5.62
CA GLY A 108 13.52 13.97 6.33
C GLY A 108 14.70 13.92 5.37
N VAL A 109 15.78 14.60 5.77
CA VAL A 109 17.10 14.51 5.13
C VAL A 109 18.18 14.40 6.19
N LEU A 110 19.24 13.65 5.91
CA LEU A 110 20.41 13.51 6.78
C LEU A 110 21.69 13.46 5.94
N TYR A 111 22.65 14.33 6.23
CA TYR A 111 24.00 14.25 5.67
C TYR A 111 24.83 13.27 6.49
N GLY A 112 25.23 12.16 5.86
CA GLY A 112 25.96 11.07 6.49
C GLY A 112 27.45 11.32 6.67
N LYS A 113 28.09 10.47 7.46
CA LYS A 113 29.55 10.52 7.68
C LYS A 113 30.36 10.08 6.45
N ASP A 114 29.71 9.38 5.53
CA ASP A 114 30.20 8.96 4.23
C ASP A 114 30.05 10.05 3.14
N GLY A 115 29.51 11.22 3.49
CA GLY A 115 29.32 12.33 2.56
C GLY A 115 28.09 12.22 1.67
N GLN A 116 27.23 11.21 1.91
CA GLN A 116 25.98 11.01 1.18
C GLN A 116 24.81 11.67 1.92
N ILE A 117 23.72 11.95 1.19
CA ILE A 117 22.47 12.47 1.76
C ILE A 117 21.43 11.34 1.78
N TYR A 118 20.85 11.08 2.94
CA TYR A 118 19.80 10.10 3.13
C TYR A 118 18.46 10.80 3.17
N ILE A 119 17.49 10.30 2.41
CA ILE A 119 16.18 10.92 2.20
C ILE A 119 15.10 9.98 2.73
N ALA A 120 14.23 10.49 3.60
CA ALA A 120 12.99 9.84 4.01
C ALA A 120 11.87 10.24 3.03
N ASP A 121 11.76 9.48 1.93
CA ASP A 121 10.78 9.68 0.87
C ASP A 121 9.42 9.11 1.31
N SER A 122 8.69 9.92 2.07
CA SER A 122 7.75 9.43 3.09
C SER A 122 6.48 8.84 2.50
N TYR A 123 5.96 9.40 1.41
CA TYR A 123 4.75 8.87 0.75
C TYR A 123 5.06 7.72 -0.21
N ASN A 124 6.31 7.58 -0.65
CA ASN A 124 6.78 6.39 -1.35
C ASN A 124 7.19 5.25 -0.41
N HIS A 125 7.19 5.49 0.91
CA HIS A 125 7.59 4.53 1.95
C HIS A 125 9.01 4.00 1.75
N LYS A 126 9.93 4.89 1.36
CA LYS A 126 11.30 4.54 0.99
C LYS A 126 12.33 5.38 1.71
N ILE A 127 13.47 4.76 1.98
CA ILE A 127 14.73 5.46 2.27
C ILE A 127 15.56 5.47 1.00
N LYS A 128 15.93 6.65 0.53
CA LYS A 128 16.78 6.84 -0.65
C LYS A 128 18.12 7.47 -0.25
N LYS A 129 19.15 7.25 -1.05
CA LYS A 129 20.50 7.80 -0.93
C LYS A 129 20.80 8.69 -2.12
N LEU A 130 21.27 9.90 -1.84
CA LEU A 130 21.65 10.93 -2.78
C LEU A 130 23.14 11.23 -2.65
N ASP A 131 23.88 11.11 -3.74
CA ASP A 131 25.23 11.64 -3.87
C ASP A 131 25.15 13.13 -4.22
N PRO A 132 25.60 14.06 -3.36
CA PRO A 132 25.47 15.49 -3.61
C PRO A 132 26.33 16.01 -4.78
N ASP A 133 27.41 15.30 -5.14
CA ASP A 133 28.32 15.70 -6.22
C ASP A 133 27.76 15.26 -7.58
N SER A 134 27.41 13.99 -7.70
CA SER A 134 26.84 13.45 -8.96
C SER A 134 25.33 13.68 -9.10
N LYS A 135 24.65 14.11 -8.03
CA LYS A 135 23.18 14.26 -7.93
C LYS A 135 22.39 12.97 -8.16
N ARG A 136 23.05 11.81 -8.07
CA ARG A 136 22.41 10.52 -8.28
C ARG A 136 21.67 10.08 -7.04
N VAL A 137 20.42 9.67 -7.22
CA VAL A 137 19.55 9.12 -6.18
C VAL A 137 19.30 7.64 -6.44
N THR A 138 19.40 6.82 -5.39
CA THR A 138 19.13 5.38 -5.41
C THR A 138 18.30 4.97 -4.20
N THR A 139 17.41 4.00 -4.37
CA THR A 139 16.63 3.43 -3.27
C THR A 139 17.51 2.49 -2.44
N LEU A 140 17.58 2.73 -1.12
CA LEU A 140 18.28 1.84 -0.17
C LEU A 140 17.35 0.84 0.48
N ALA A 141 16.18 1.30 0.89
CA ALA A 141 15.18 0.47 1.53
C ALA A 141 13.80 0.85 1.02
N ALA A 142 13.03 -0.16 0.64
CA ALA A 142 11.61 -0.09 0.35
C ALA A 142 10.98 -1.17 1.21
N ASP A 143 10.38 -0.80 2.34
CA ASP A 143 9.84 -1.81 3.22
C ASP A 143 8.45 -2.23 2.73
N THR A 144 8.29 -3.54 2.60
CA THR A 144 7.01 -4.18 2.34
C THR A 144 6.49 -4.67 3.70
N ASN A 145 5.18 -4.80 3.89
CA ASN A 145 4.55 -5.19 5.17
C ASN A 145 4.94 -6.62 5.63
N ASN A 146 6.21 -6.84 5.96
CA ASN A 146 6.84 -8.12 6.29
C ASN A 146 7.06 -8.28 7.80
N SER A 147 6.57 -7.33 8.61
CA SER A 147 6.67 -7.30 10.07
C SER A 147 8.11 -7.29 10.63
N VAL A 148 9.12 -6.92 9.82
CA VAL A 148 10.48 -6.73 10.32
C VAL A 148 10.74 -5.27 10.65
N ILE A 149 11.65 -5.03 11.60
CA ILE A 149 12.18 -3.69 11.87
C ILE A 149 13.55 -3.61 11.22
N ARG A 150 13.74 -2.64 10.33
CA ARG A 150 15.02 -2.36 9.69
C ARG A 150 15.58 -1.05 10.20
N TYR A 151 16.90 -0.96 10.27
CA TYR A 151 17.61 0.29 10.52
C TYR A 151 18.78 0.40 9.55
N LEU A 152 19.22 1.64 9.32
CA LEU A 152 20.37 1.92 8.48
C LEU A 152 21.58 2.18 9.37
N ASP A 153 22.63 1.36 9.26
CA ASP A 153 23.88 1.56 10.00
C ASP A 153 24.79 2.52 9.24
N LEU A 154 24.87 3.76 9.73
CA LEU A 154 25.68 4.84 9.16
C LEU A 154 27.09 4.93 9.74
N ASN A 155 27.50 3.99 10.62
CA ASN A 155 28.85 3.99 11.18
C ASN A 155 29.86 3.23 10.31
N LYS A 156 29.38 2.48 9.32
CA LYS A 156 30.20 1.78 8.34
C LYS A 156 30.64 2.72 7.22
N SER A 157 31.66 2.32 6.46
CA SER A 157 32.16 3.08 5.31
C SER A 157 31.12 3.27 4.21
N GLU A 158 30.21 2.30 4.09
CA GLU A 158 29.00 2.40 3.27
C GLU A 158 27.80 2.07 4.17
N ALA A 159 26.71 2.83 4.03
CA ALA A 159 25.51 2.56 4.80
C ALA A 159 24.90 1.21 4.43
N GLU A 160 24.58 0.43 5.46
CA GLU A 160 24.01 -0.90 5.33
C GLU A 160 22.62 -0.96 5.95
N VAL A 161 21.67 -1.59 5.25
CA VAL A 161 20.35 -1.87 5.79
C VAL A 161 20.40 -3.16 6.61
N VAL A 162 20.16 -3.05 7.91
CA VAL A 162 20.22 -4.16 8.86
C VAL A 162 18.83 -4.45 9.42
N THR A 163 18.49 -5.72 9.62
CA THR A 163 17.27 -6.14 10.31
C THR A 163 17.55 -6.24 11.81
N LEU A 164 16.76 -5.54 12.63
CA LEU A 164 16.84 -5.61 14.08
C LEU A 164 16.25 -6.94 14.58
N GLU A 165 17.07 -7.76 15.23
CA GLU A 165 16.58 -8.94 15.93
C GLU A 165 15.95 -8.57 17.28
N LEU A 166 14.65 -8.84 17.42
CA LEU A 166 13.94 -8.65 18.69
C LEU A 166 14.06 -9.90 19.57
N LYS A 167 14.92 -9.84 20.59
CA LYS A 167 15.05 -10.92 21.57
C LYS A 167 13.98 -10.80 22.65
N GLY A 168 13.32 -11.92 22.97
CA GLY A 168 12.32 -11.98 24.05
C GLY A 168 10.93 -11.44 23.70
N VAL A 169 10.68 -11.06 22.45
CA VAL A 169 9.34 -10.65 21.99
C VAL A 169 8.59 -11.88 21.50
N GLN A 170 7.56 -12.31 22.23
CA GLN A 170 6.63 -13.33 21.73
C GLN A 170 5.62 -12.65 20.79
N PRO A 171 5.30 -13.26 19.62
CA PRO A 171 4.20 -12.78 18.80
C PRO A 171 2.93 -12.68 19.65
N PRO A 172 2.08 -11.66 19.45
CA PRO A 172 0.82 -11.61 20.16
C PRO A 172 0.06 -12.91 19.92
N VAL A 173 -0.45 -13.51 20.99
CA VAL A 173 -1.38 -14.64 20.88
C VAL A 173 -2.48 -14.18 19.95
N ARG A 174 -2.66 -14.85 18.79
CA ARG A 174 -3.72 -14.51 17.84
C ARG A 174 -5.01 -14.34 18.64
N SER A 175 -5.57 -13.14 18.66
CA SER A 175 -6.86 -12.94 19.34
C SER A 175 -7.83 -13.92 18.71
N LYS A 176 -8.58 -14.68 19.51
CA LYS A 176 -9.78 -15.36 19.00
C LYS A 176 -10.53 -14.33 18.18
N SER A 177 -10.74 -14.60 16.88
CA SER A 177 -11.31 -13.63 15.96
C SER A 177 -12.51 -12.96 16.64
N LEU A 178 -12.51 -11.63 16.70
CA LEU A 178 -13.66 -10.88 17.18
C LEU A 178 -14.91 -11.44 16.47
N LYS A 179 -15.99 -11.70 17.23
CA LYS A 179 -17.27 -12.17 16.68
C LYS A 179 -17.54 -11.41 15.39
N ARG A 180 -17.43 -12.12 14.27
CA ARG A 180 -17.45 -11.52 12.94
C ARG A 180 -18.82 -10.90 12.74
N LEU A 181 -18.90 -9.57 12.81
CA LEU A 181 -20.10 -8.83 12.43
C LEU A 181 -20.54 -9.35 11.07
N ARG A 182 -21.81 -9.78 10.98
CA ARG A 182 -22.40 -10.39 9.79
C ARG A 182 -22.02 -9.56 8.55
N ARG A 183 -21.23 -10.15 7.64
CA ARG A 183 -20.75 -9.44 6.45
C ARG A 183 -21.95 -9.04 5.60
N ARG A 184 -22.12 -7.74 5.37
CA ARG A 184 -23.08 -7.24 4.38
C ARG A 184 -22.53 -7.53 3.00
N SER A 185 -23.32 -8.21 2.17
CA SER A 185 -22.99 -8.41 0.76
C SER A 185 -22.93 -7.04 0.04
N GLY A 186 -21.97 -6.86 -0.86
CA GLY A 186 -21.91 -5.66 -1.70
C GLY A 186 -23.09 -5.59 -2.67
N ALA A 187 -23.44 -4.40 -3.14
CA ALA A 187 -24.60 -4.18 -4.02
C ALA A 187 -24.54 -4.99 -5.33
N ASP A 188 -23.36 -5.40 -5.75
CA ASP A 188 -23.05 -6.15 -6.97
C ASP A 188 -22.92 -7.68 -6.74
N THR A 189 -23.14 -8.17 -5.51
CA THR A 189 -22.95 -9.58 -5.17
C THR A 189 -24.11 -10.44 -5.65
N GLN A 190 -23.82 -11.42 -6.51
CA GLN A 190 -24.82 -12.39 -6.96
C GLN A 190 -25.00 -13.50 -5.91
N THR A 191 -26.25 -13.84 -5.60
CA THR A 191 -26.58 -14.86 -4.60
C THR A 191 -27.21 -16.09 -5.24
N PHE A 192 -26.71 -17.27 -4.91
CA PHE A 192 -27.18 -18.58 -5.36
C PHE A 192 -27.61 -19.40 -4.15
N VAL A 193 -28.66 -20.20 -4.28
CA VAL A 193 -29.10 -21.12 -3.24
C VAL A 193 -28.79 -22.55 -3.68
N VAL A 194 -28.04 -23.29 -2.86
CA VAL A 194 -27.67 -24.69 -3.11
C VAL A 194 -28.12 -25.54 -1.94
N ASN A 195 -28.88 -26.60 -2.18
CA ASN A 195 -29.43 -27.42 -1.09
C ASN A 195 -28.31 -28.09 -0.27
N GLY A 196 -28.32 -27.85 1.04
CA GLY A 196 -27.38 -28.42 2.02
C GLY A 196 -27.68 -29.87 2.41
N GLY A 197 -28.92 -30.32 2.20
CA GLY A 197 -29.39 -31.62 2.65
C GLY A 197 -29.53 -31.73 4.17
N SER A 198 -29.51 -32.96 4.67
CA SER A 198 -29.70 -33.31 6.09
C SER A 198 -28.49 -34.02 6.72
N SER A 199 -27.36 -34.08 6.01
CA SER A 199 -26.14 -34.73 6.50
C SER A 199 -25.54 -34.00 7.70
N ASN A 200 -25.03 -34.78 8.66
CA ASN A 200 -24.35 -34.24 9.83
C ASN A 200 -22.95 -33.70 9.49
N GLU A 201 -22.30 -34.26 8.49
CA GLU A 201 -20.97 -33.86 8.05
C GLU A 201 -20.83 -34.03 6.54
N GLY A 202 -19.78 -33.45 5.98
CA GLY A 202 -19.52 -33.56 4.55
C GLY A 202 -18.55 -32.51 4.05
N THR A 203 -18.54 -32.34 2.72
CA THR A 203 -17.72 -31.35 2.03
C THR A 203 -18.54 -30.40 1.18
N LEU A 204 -18.11 -29.14 1.16
CA LEU A 204 -18.50 -28.12 0.19
C LEU A 204 -17.37 -28.01 -0.84
N ASN A 205 -17.67 -28.37 -2.09
CA ASN A 205 -16.77 -28.31 -3.21
C ASN A 205 -17.07 -27.06 -4.04
N LEU A 206 -16.28 -26.00 -3.84
CA LEU A 206 -16.32 -24.81 -4.68
C LEU A 206 -15.73 -25.15 -6.05
N ARG A 207 -16.49 -24.88 -7.12
CA ARG A 207 -16.04 -25.06 -8.51
C ARG A 207 -16.42 -23.85 -9.33
N ILE A 208 -15.47 -22.95 -9.52
CA ILE A 208 -15.68 -21.73 -10.29
C ILE A 208 -14.93 -21.86 -11.60
N SER A 209 -15.61 -21.64 -12.72
CA SER A 209 -14.98 -21.61 -14.04
C SER A 209 -14.94 -20.18 -14.58
N VAL A 210 -13.96 -19.91 -15.43
CA VAL A 210 -13.85 -18.65 -16.18
C VAL A 210 -14.07 -18.93 -17.67
N PRO A 211 -14.55 -17.93 -18.46
CA PRO A 211 -14.77 -18.10 -19.89
C PRO A 211 -13.49 -18.49 -20.64
N GLU A 212 -13.66 -19.03 -21.85
CA GLU A 212 -12.55 -19.29 -22.76
C GLU A 212 -11.74 -18.00 -23.02
N GLY A 213 -10.41 -18.13 -23.00
CA GLY A 213 -9.48 -17.00 -23.12
C GLY A 213 -9.24 -16.21 -21.83
N TYR A 214 -9.89 -16.56 -20.72
CA TYR A 214 -9.62 -15.99 -19.40
C TYR A 214 -8.91 -16.99 -18.48
N HIS A 215 -8.16 -16.47 -17.52
CA HIS A 215 -7.53 -17.23 -16.44
C HIS A 215 -7.71 -16.50 -15.10
N PHE A 216 -7.55 -17.22 -13.99
CA PHE A 216 -7.53 -16.58 -12.67
C PHE A 216 -6.27 -15.71 -12.51
N SER A 217 -6.40 -14.56 -11.85
CA SER A 217 -5.26 -13.65 -11.61
C SER A 217 -4.23 -14.30 -10.69
N LYS A 218 -2.93 -14.16 -11.03
CA LYS A 218 -1.83 -14.64 -10.19
C LYS A 218 -1.48 -13.61 -9.12
N GLU A 219 -1.66 -12.33 -9.43
CA GLU A 219 -1.33 -11.17 -8.60
C GLU A 219 -2.42 -10.91 -7.55
N ALA A 220 -3.69 -11.05 -7.93
CA ALA A 220 -4.86 -10.88 -7.07
C ALA A 220 -5.56 -12.23 -6.85
N GLN A 221 -5.18 -12.93 -5.78
CA GLN A 221 -5.72 -14.27 -5.49
C GLN A 221 -7.22 -14.25 -5.21
N SER A 222 -7.96 -15.11 -5.91
CA SER A 222 -9.38 -15.35 -5.65
C SER A 222 -9.56 -16.06 -4.31
N LYS A 223 -10.56 -15.63 -3.53
CA LYS A 223 -10.71 -16.06 -2.14
C LYS A 223 -12.15 -16.36 -1.77
N PHE A 224 -12.32 -17.25 -0.80
CA PHE A 224 -13.61 -17.57 -0.19
C PHE A 224 -13.59 -17.37 1.32
N SER A 225 -14.78 -17.21 1.89
CA SER A 225 -15.00 -17.22 3.33
C SER A 225 -16.39 -17.73 3.65
N ILE A 226 -16.56 -18.35 4.80
CA ILE A 226 -17.81 -19.01 5.19
C ILE A 226 -18.34 -18.38 6.48
N ASP A 227 -19.66 -18.27 6.56
CA ASP A 227 -20.43 -18.00 7.78
C ASP A 227 -21.49 -19.09 7.94
N VAL A 228 -21.88 -19.37 9.18
CA VAL A 228 -22.96 -20.31 9.51
C VAL A 228 -23.97 -19.60 10.40
N ASP A 229 -25.27 -19.85 10.16
CA ASP A 229 -26.39 -19.22 10.85
C ASP A 229 -27.37 -20.31 11.32
N PRO A 230 -27.66 -20.46 12.63
CA PRO A 230 -27.15 -19.64 13.74
C PRO A 230 -25.65 -19.87 14.02
N ASP A 231 -25.03 -18.92 14.71
CA ASP A 231 -23.63 -19.00 15.14
C ASP A 231 -23.39 -20.30 15.90
N ASN A 232 -22.32 -21.03 15.55
CA ASN A 232 -21.95 -22.33 16.11
C ASN A 232 -22.89 -23.50 15.77
N ALA A 233 -23.71 -23.43 14.71
CA ALA A 233 -24.49 -24.59 14.25
C ALA A 233 -23.65 -25.64 13.48
N ALA A 234 -22.46 -25.27 13.02
CA ALA A 234 -21.50 -26.17 12.42
C ALA A 234 -20.05 -25.70 12.64
N GLU A 235 -19.15 -26.66 12.83
CA GLU A 235 -17.71 -26.50 12.68
C GLU A 235 -17.36 -26.61 11.19
N VAL A 236 -16.52 -25.69 10.70
CA VAL A 236 -16.16 -25.59 9.28
C VAL A 236 -14.66 -25.38 9.18
N ASP A 237 -14.00 -26.15 8.30
CA ASP A 237 -12.56 -26.05 8.08
C ASP A 237 -12.17 -26.25 6.59
N PRO A 238 -11.53 -25.25 5.95
CA PRO A 238 -11.21 -23.91 6.48
C PRO A 238 -12.41 -22.94 6.43
N LEU A 239 -12.46 -22.00 7.39
CA LEU A 239 -13.44 -20.90 7.41
C LEU A 239 -13.19 -19.84 6.34
N GLU A 240 -11.95 -19.71 5.88
CA GLU A 240 -11.55 -18.82 4.79
C GLU A 240 -10.30 -19.37 4.10
N GLY A 241 -10.13 -19.03 2.82
CA GLY A 241 -9.00 -19.52 2.05
C GLY A 241 -8.99 -18.96 0.63
N ASN A 242 -8.01 -19.42 -0.15
CA ASN A 242 -7.89 -19.08 -1.57
C ASN A 242 -8.48 -20.19 -2.44
N LEU A 243 -8.99 -19.82 -3.61
CA LEU A 243 -9.28 -20.79 -4.66
C LEU A 243 -7.96 -21.23 -5.31
N SER A 244 -7.93 -22.48 -5.77
CA SER A 244 -6.82 -22.99 -6.58
C SER A 244 -6.71 -22.22 -7.91
N PRO A 245 -5.59 -22.34 -8.64
CA PRO A 245 -5.45 -21.77 -9.98
C PRO A 245 -6.53 -22.23 -10.97
N GLU A 246 -7.18 -23.36 -10.72
CA GLU A 246 -8.29 -23.93 -11.49
C GLU A 246 -9.67 -23.50 -10.97
N GLY A 247 -9.72 -22.58 -9.98
CA GLY A 247 -10.96 -22.05 -9.43
C GLY A 247 -11.66 -22.97 -8.44
N SER A 248 -10.93 -23.91 -7.82
CA SER A 248 -11.51 -24.92 -6.92
C SER A 248 -11.09 -24.73 -5.47
N ALA A 249 -11.95 -25.13 -4.53
CA ALA A 249 -11.60 -25.29 -3.12
C ALA A 249 -12.51 -26.32 -2.46
N VAL A 250 -11.99 -27.01 -1.45
CA VAL A 250 -12.74 -28.00 -0.67
C VAL A 250 -12.80 -27.53 0.77
N VAL A 251 -13.99 -27.51 1.33
CA VAL A 251 -14.22 -27.16 2.73
C VAL A 251 -14.97 -28.30 3.41
N HIS A 252 -14.51 -28.70 4.58
CA HIS A 252 -15.16 -29.70 5.41
C HIS A 252 -16.09 -29.01 6.38
N PHE A 253 -17.26 -29.60 6.61
CA PHE A 253 -18.18 -29.16 7.64
C PHE A 253 -18.63 -30.32 8.51
N ARG A 254 -18.88 -30.02 9.78
CA ARG A 254 -19.49 -30.92 10.74
C ARG A 254 -20.49 -30.15 11.59
N ARG A 255 -21.75 -30.56 11.57
CA ARG A 255 -22.83 -29.91 12.30
C ARG A 255 -22.71 -30.24 13.77
N THR A 256 -22.82 -29.21 14.58
CA THR A 256 -22.78 -29.28 16.05
C THR A 256 -24.20 -29.27 16.63
N SER A 257 -25.20 -28.93 15.80
CA SER A 257 -26.63 -28.95 16.14
C SER A 257 -27.43 -29.75 15.11
N ALA A 258 -28.43 -30.48 15.60
CA ALA A 258 -29.39 -31.22 14.77
C ALA A 258 -30.43 -30.30 14.09
N SER A 259 -30.59 -29.07 14.57
CA SER A 259 -31.56 -28.09 14.03
C SER A 259 -31.13 -27.57 12.66
N SER A 260 -32.09 -27.13 11.84
CA SER A 260 -31.82 -26.48 10.57
C SER A 260 -30.87 -25.28 10.70
N SER A 261 -29.96 -25.13 9.75
CA SER A 261 -28.95 -24.06 9.72
C SER A 261 -28.65 -23.63 8.29
N THR A 262 -28.09 -22.45 8.08
CA THR A 262 -27.68 -21.97 6.75
C THR A 262 -26.19 -21.66 6.74
N GLY A 263 -25.44 -22.34 5.88
CA GLY A 263 -24.08 -21.93 5.51
C GLY A 263 -24.14 -20.82 4.45
N ARG A 264 -23.28 -19.81 4.54
CA ARG A 264 -23.11 -18.79 3.51
C ARG A 264 -21.65 -18.77 3.08
N VAL A 265 -21.40 -19.09 1.82
CA VAL A 265 -20.05 -19.10 1.23
C VAL A 265 -19.91 -17.87 0.34
N TYR A 266 -19.05 -16.94 0.76
CA TYR A 266 -18.76 -15.71 0.03
C TYR A 266 -17.50 -15.91 -0.79
N CYS A 267 -17.56 -15.63 -2.08
CA CYS A 267 -16.42 -15.75 -2.99
C CYS A 267 -16.12 -14.40 -3.66
N LYS A 268 -14.84 -14.05 -3.73
CA LYS A 268 -14.32 -12.96 -4.57
C LYS A 268 -13.43 -13.57 -5.63
N VAL A 269 -13.85 -13.43 -6.88
CA VAL A 269 -13.20 -14.04 -8.04
C VAL A 269 -12.52 -12.94 -8.84
N TYR A 270 -11.22 -13.09 -9.06
CA TYR A 270 -10.39 -12.22 -9.89
C TYR A 270 -9.89 -13.01 -11.09
N TYR A 271 -10.13 -12.49 -12.29
CA TYR A 271 -9.84 -13.17 -13.53
C TYR A 271 -9.44 -12.17 -14.61
N CYS A 272 -8.55 -12.58 -15.50
CA CYS A 272 -7.93 -11.72 -16.50
C CYS A 272 -7.90 -12.45 -17.84
N LYS A 273 -7.89 -11.67 -18.91
CA LYS A 273 -7.49 -12.14 -20.24
C LYS A 273 -6.05 -11.67 -20.47
N GLU A 274 -5.30 -12.43 -21.26
CA GLU A 274 -3.89 -12.12 -21.55
C GLU A 274 -3.76 -10.68 -22.07
N ASP A 275 -2.82 -9.92 -21.49
CA ASP A 275 -2.57 -8.50 -21.78
C ASP A 275 -3.75 -7.53 -21.56
N GLU A 276 -4.80 -7.94 -20.85
CA GLU A 276 -5.95 -7.10 -20.50
C GLU A 276 -6.05 -6.84 -18.98
N VAL A 277 -6.81 -5.80 -18.62
CA VAL A 277 -7.07 -5.46 -17.20
C VAL A 277 -7.89 -6.57 -16.53
N CYS A 278 -7.42 -7.04 -15.38
CA CYS A 278 -8.13 -8.03 -14.57
C CYS A 278 -9.49 -7.50 -14.08
N LEU A 279 -10.50 -8.35 -14.17
CA LEU A 279 -11.86 -8.10 -13.71
C LEU A 279 -12.11 -8.80 -12.37
N TYR A 280 -13.18 -8.37 -11.69
CA TYR A 280 -13.64 -9.04 -10.48
C TYR A 280 -15.15 -9.32 -10.48
N GLN A 281 -15.52 -10.39 -9.80
CA GLN A 281 -16.90 -10.81 -9.56
C GLN A 281 -17.07 -11.26 -8.11
N SER A 282 -18.14 -10.78 -7.46
CA SER A 282 -18.52 -11.17 -6.09
C SER A 282 -19.72 -12.11 -6.12
N LEU A 283 -19.63 -13.22 -5.38
CA LEU A 283 -20.62 -14.30 -5.32
C LEU A 283 -20.96 -14.65 -3.87
N THR A 284 -22.18 -15.12 -3.63
CA THR A 284 -22.58 -15.73 -2.36
C THR A 284 -23.39 -16.99 -2.63
N PHE A 285 -22.97 -18.14 -2.11
CA PHE A 285 -23.78 -19.35 -2.05
C PHE A 285 -24.45 -19.43 -0.69
N GLN A 286 -25.77 -19.51 -0.65
CA GLN A 286 -26.54 -19.87 0.54
C GLN A 286 -26.81 -21.36 0.49
N VAL A 287 -26.40 -22.06 1.54
CA VAL A 287 -26.49 -23.50 1.68
C VAL A 287 -27.41 -23.82 2.87
N PRO A 288 -28.74 -23.82 2.67
CA PRO A 288 -29.68 -24.20 3.72
C PRO A 288 -29.61 -25.70 3.99
N PHE A 289 -29.36 -26.07 5.23
CA PHE A 289 -29.39 -27.43 5.76
C PHE A 289 -30.70 -27.67 6.50
N GLN A 290 -31.31 -28.82 6.23
CA GLN A 290 -32.49 -29.32 6.93
C GLN A 290 -32.09 -29.92 8.28
N GLU A 291 -33.03 -30.37 9.10
CA GLU A 291 -32.68 -31.09 10.33
C GLU A 291 -31.83 -32.33 10.04
N VAL A 292 -30.92 -32.64 10.96
CA VAL A 292 -29.99 -33.77 10.78
C VAL A 292 -30.77 -35.08 10.74
N ASN A 293 -30.54 -35.89 9.71
CA ASN A 293 -30.98 -37.28 9.67
C ASN A 293 -29.82 -38.17 10.15
N PRO A 294 -29.94 -38.88 11.29
CA PRO A 294 -28.85 -39.72 11.83
C PRO A 294 -28.35 -40.81 10.88
N ASP A 295 -29.21 -41.28 9.97
CA ASP A 295 -28.88 -42.35 9.01
C ASP A 295 -28.27 -41.82 7.70
N SER A 296 -27.97 -40.52 7.62
CA SER A 296 -27.42 -39.91 6.42
C SER A 296 -25.91 -40.11 6.31
N ALA A 297 -25.45 -40.49 5.11
CA ALA A 297 -24.04 -40.52 4.78
C ALA A 297 -23.45 -39.10 4.70
N PRO A 298 -22.12 -38.95 4.84
CA PRO A 298 -21.44 -37.68 4.61
C PRO A 298 -21.81 -37.07 3.25
N ALA A 299 -22.21 -35.79 3.24
CA ALA A 299 -22.63 -35.12 2.02
C ALA A 299 -21.42 -34.66 1.19
N MET A 300 -21.59 -34.64 -0.14
CA MET A 300 -20.67 -33.99 -1.06
C MET A 300 -21.45 -32.95 -1.86
N ILE A 301 -21.31 -31.68 -1.50
CA ILE A 301 -22.14 -30.59 -2.01
C ILE A 301 -21.28 -29.74 -2.94
N THR A 302 -21.66 -29.66 -4.21
CA THR A 302 -20.93 -28.85 -5.19
C THR A 302 -21.56 -27.46 -5.29
N LEU A 303 -20.72 -26.42 -5.26
CA LEU A 303 -21.10 -25.02 -5.41
C LEU A 303 -20.53 -24.50 -6.74
N PRO A 304 -21.21 -24.78 -7.88
CA PRO A 304 -20.71 -24.41 -9.19
C PRO A 304 -21.03 -22.96 -9.54
N PHE A 305 -20.11 -22.28 -10.24
CA PHE A 305 -20.42 -21.01 -10.89
C PHE A 305 -19.54 -20.79 -12.13
N ASP A 306 -20.18 -20.44 -13.24
CA ASP A 306 -19.50 -20.05 -14.47
C ASP A 306 -19.51 -18.53 -14.58
N VAL A 307 -18.33 -17.91 -14.52
CA VAL A 307 -18.17 -16.47 -14.66
C VAL A 307 -18.62 -16.07 -16.07
N LYS A 308 -19.53 -15.09 -16.17
CA LYS A 308 -19.92 -14.52 -17.46
C LYS A 308 -19.07 -13.28 -17.76
N PRO A 309 -18.56 -13.10 -19.00
CA PRO A 309 -17.86 -11.87 -19.35
C PRO A 309 -18.80 -10.68 -19.12
N LYS A 310 -18.35 -9.68 -18.37
CA LYS A 310 -19.01 -8.37 -18.41
C LYS A 310 -18.67 -7.80 -19.78
N THR A 311 -19.66 -7.67 -20.66
CA THR A 311 -19.48 -6.91 -21.89
C THR A 311 -18.98 -5.52 -21.49
N SER A 312 -17.81 -5.15 -22.00
CA SER A 312 -17.32 -3.79 -21.87
C SER A 312 -18.44 -2.85 -22.35
N PRO A 313 -18.78 -1.76 -21.64
CA PRO A 313 -19.69 -0.78 -22.19
C PRO A 313 -19.05 -0.24 -23.47
N ALA A 314 -19.53 -0.72 -24.61
CA ALA A 314 -19.10 -0.24 -25.91
C ALA A 314 -19.32 1.27 -25.95
N SER A 315 -18.22 2.00 -26.12
CA SER A 315 -18.15 3.30 -26.78
C SER A 315 -19.32 4.25 -26.51
N LEU A 316 -19.17 5.09 -25.49
CA LEU A 316 -19.75 6.44 -25.55
C LEU A 316 -19.12 7.15 -26.74
N GLN A 317 -19.77 7.03 -27.91
CA GLN A 317 -19.51 7.89 -29.06
C GLN A 317 -19.84 9.31 -28.61
N ILE A 318 -18.80 10.12 -28.42
CA ILE A 318 -18.92 11.57 -28.30
C ILE A 318 -19.41 12.05 -29.67
N PRO A 319 -20.56 12.75 -29.76
CA PRO A 319 -20.98 13.34 -31.03
C PRO A 319 -20.01 14.46 -31.38
N SER A 320 -19.39 14.36 -32.55
CA SER A 320 -18.57 15.41 -33.14
C SER A 320 -19.40 16.69 -33.32
N ARG A 321 -18.92 17.79 -32.78
CA ARG A 321 -19.20 19.15 -33.25
C ARG A 321 -17.88 19.83 -33.59
#